data_AF-A0A7X7LHJ4-F1
#
_entry.id   AF-A0A7X7LHJ4-F1
#
_cell.length_a   1.000
_cell.length_b   1.000
_cell.length_c   1.000
_cell.angle_alpha   90.00
_cell.angle_beta   90.00
_cell.angle_gamma   90.00
#
_symmetry.space_group_name_H-M   'P 1'
#
loop_
_entity.id
_entity.type
_entity.pdbx_description
1 polymer ?
#
loop_
_entity_poly.entity_id
_entity_poly.type
_entity_poly.pdbx_seq_one_letter_code
_entity_poly.pdbx_strand_id
1 'polypeptide(L)'
;MRVREPVPLAAHNNVVSRMSANSVKVEVFQNRYRINLFGWIKLFPYEKKVKSFFVGDNTQDNQGTHMLIEKSSAPFVVHILGHRGFLNTRFSVFLEDWRDPSVFSTSYSHIKKVEVTVPNKPEQSYIVEKVGKKEFNFIPKVGIVDYEIDTVKVLRFLSSFADLKFETLISKMDPLRRDSIFSSKPIVIISVTDDQNKTVTVRNFYREPSEEVDFTGAPLEYDPDRFYMYIVEEDLLVLSQYFVFNKVMRPIDFFKKTLEQDGK
;
A
#
# COMPACT_ATOMS: atom_id res chain seq x y z
N MET A 1 17.62 -13.56 7.08
CA MET A 1 17.02 -14.63 7.90
C MET A 1 18.11 -15.55 8.37
N ARG A 2 18.08 -16.01 9.63
CA ARG A 2 19.08 -16.94 10.17
C ARG A 2 18.43 -17.93 11.13
N VAL A 3 19.04 -19.09 11.26
CA VAL A 3 18.65 -20.11 12.25
C VAL A 3 18.93 -19.56 13.66
N ARG A 4 17.95 -19.66 14.55
CA ARG A 4 18.09 -19.40 15.99
C ARG A 4 18.61 -20.65 16.69
N GLU A 5 17.85 -21.73 16.57
CA GLU A 5 18.07 -23.00 17.27
C GLU A 5 17.30 -24.13 16.56
N PRO A 6 17.72 -25.40 16.70
CA PRO A 6 16.91 -26.54 16.31
C PRO A 6 15.68 -26.66 17.22
N VAL A 7 14.60 -27.25 16.71
CA VAL A 7 13.43 -27.56 17.54
C VAL A 7 13.80 -28.62 18.59
N PRO A 8 13.46 -28.43 19.88
CA PRO A 8 13.76 -29.41 20.92
C PRO A 8 13.14 -30.79 20.64
N LEU A 9 13.85 -31.87 20.98
CA LEU A 9 13.39 -33.25 20.75
C LEU A 9 11.98 -33.52 21.32
N ALA A 10 11.67 -32.97 22.49
CA ALA A 10 10.37 -33.11 23.13
C ALA A 10 9.22 -32.47 22.30
N ALA A 11 9.51 -31.41 21.55
CA ALA A 11 8.53 -30.71 20.70
C ALA A 11 8.53 -31.19 19.24
N HIS A 12 9.51 -32.00 18.86
CA HIS A 12 9.78 -32.38 17.47
C HIS A 12 8.55 -32.93 16.75
N ASN A 13 7.94 -33.99 17.29
CA ASN A 13 6.81 -34.67 16.63
C ASN A 13 5.59 -33.76 16.48
N ASN A 14 5.32 -32.93 17.49
CA ASN A 14 4.22 -31.98 17.45
C ASN A 14 4.43 -30.89 16.39
N VAL A 15 5.66 -30.35 16.29
CA VAL A 15 6.01 -29.35 15.27
C VAL A 15 5.93 -29.95 13.88
N VAL A 16 6.53 -31.14 13.66
CA VAL A 16 6.49 -31.81 12.35
C VAL A 16 5.05 -32.10 11.92
N SER A 17 4.22 -32.67 12.82
CA SER A 17 2.81 -32.94 12.53
C SER A 17 2.05 -31.67 12.12
N ARG A 18 2.22 -30.58 12.86
CA ARG A 18 1.61 -29.29 12.54
C ARG A 18 2.12 -28.71 11.22
N MET A 19 3.41 -28.81 10.94
CA MET A 19 3.98 -28.36 9.67
C MET A 19 3.46 -29.19 8.49
N SER A 20 3.25 -30.49 8.66
CA SER A 20 2.65 -31.33 7.61
C SER A 20 1.24 -30.88 7.24
N ALA A 21 0.48 -30.34 8.19
CA ALA A 21 -0.88 -29.84 7.95
C ALA A 21 -0.92 -28.41 7.40
N ASN A 22 -0.11 -27.50 7.96
CA ASN A 22 -0.32 -26.05 7.81
C ASN A 22 0.86 -25.31 7.15
N SER A 23 1.92 -26.00 6.73
CA SER A 23 3.09 -25.30 6.18
C SER A 23 2.88 -24.80 4.76
N VAL A 24 3.52 -23.67 4.46
CA VAL A 24 3.68 -23.18 3.09
C VAL A 24 4.96 -23.79 2.52
N LYS A 25 4.85 -24.53 1.41
CA LYS A 25 6.00 -25.00 0.65
C LYS A 25 6.55 -23.86 -0.21
N VAL A 26 7.82 -23.55 -0.03
CA VAL A 26 8.53 -22.55 -0.82
C VAL A 26 9.55 -23.27 -1.70
N GLU A 27 9.56 -22.92 -2.98
CA GLU A 27 10.51 -23.41 -3.96
C GLU A 27 11.28 -22.21 -4.55
N VAL A 28 12.61 -22.28 -4.46
CA VAL A 28 13.51 -21.23 -4.97
C VAL A 28 14.09 -21.71 -6.28
N PHE A 29 13.85 -20.94 -7.33
CA PHE A 29 14.37 -21.17 -8.66
C PHE A 29 15.46 -20.16 -8.99
N GLN A 30 16.44 -20.58 -9.79
CA GLN A 30 17.46 -19.70 -10.33
C GLN A 30 17.61 -19.94 -11.82
N ASN A 31 17.74 -18.84 -12.57
CA ASN A 31 18.15 -18.89 -13.97
C ASN A 31 19.59 -19.39 -14.05
N ARG A 32 19.76 -20.56 -14.68
CA ARG A 32 21.05 -21.18 -14.97
C ARG A 32 21.21 -21.31 -16.47
N TYR A 33 22.40 -21.63 -16.94
CA TYR A 33 22.69 -21.81 -18.36
C TYR A 33 23.13 -23.26 -18.56
N ARG A 34 22.62 -23.92 -19.61
CA ARG A 34 23.05 -25.31 -19.92
C ARG A 34 24.51 -25.34 -20.35
N ILE A 35 24.97 -24.26 -20.98
CA ILE A 35 26.37 -24.06 -21.35
C ILE A 35 26.86 -22.78 -20.68
N ASN A 36 27.90 -22.92 -19.87
CA ASN A 36 28.62 -21.79 -19.28
C ASN A 36 30.12 -22.02 -19.50
N LEU A 37 30.66 -21.47 -20.60
CA LEU A 37 32.07 -21.57 -20.96
C LEU A 37 32.79 -20.30 -20.54
N PHE A 38 33.91 -20.47 -19.84
CA PHE A 38 34.82 -19.38 -19.43
C PHE A 38 34.18 -18.25 -18.59
N GLY A 39 32.95 -18.42 -18.09
CA GLY A 39 32.24 -17.43 -17.27
C GLY A 39 31.59 -16.27 -18.05
N TRP A 40 31.96 -16.05 -19.31
CA TRP A 40 31.41 -15.01 -20.18
C TRP A 40 30.55 -15.55 -21.32
N ILE A 41 30.72 -16.81 -21.76
CA ILE A 41 29.82 -17.44 -22.74
C ILE A 41 28.74 -18.21 -21.97
N LYS A 42 27.52 -17.69 -21.97
CA LYS A 42 26.36 -18.27 -21.29
C LYS A 42 25.25 -18.55 -22.30
N LEU A 43 25.02 -19.81 -22.64
CA LEU A 43 24.04 -20.22 -23.66
C LEU A 43 22.95 -21.12 -23.06
N PHE A 44 21.76 -21.01 -23.65
CA PHE A 44 20.55 -21.76 -23.29
C PHE A 44 20.16 -21.57 -21.81
N PRO A 45 19.64 -20.37 -21.45
CA PRO A 45 19.11 -20.14 -20.12
C PRO A 45 17.94 -21.10 -19.84
N TYR A 46 17.88 -21.61 -18.62
CA TYR A 46 16.78 -22.42 -18.13
C TYR A 46 16.59 -22.21 -16.63
N GLU A 47 15.35 -22.38 -16.18
CA GLU A 47 14.99 -22.29 -14.78
C GLU A 47 15.33 -23.61 -14.06
N LYS A 48 16.11 -23.54 -12.98
CA LYS A 48 16.45 -24.69 -12.15
C LYS A 48 16.01 -24.47 -10.71
N LYS A 49 15.25 -25.41 -10.15
CA LYS A 49 14.98 -25.46 -8.70
C LYS A 49 16.29 -25.69 -7.95
N VAL A 50 16.66 -24.74 -7.09
CA VAL A 50 17.91 -24.81 -6.29
C VAL A 50 17.67 -25.13 -4.83
N LYS A 51 16.47 -24.83 -4.29
CA LYS A 51 16.13 -25.11 -2.89
C LYS A 51 14.63 -25.25 -2.74
N SER A 52 14.22 -26.10 -1.81
CA SER A 52 12.85 -26.10 -1.30
C SER A 52 12.87 -26.21 0.22
N PHE A 53 11.93 -25.52 0.87
CA PHE A 53 11.75 -25.57 2.30
C PHE A 53 10.28 -25.29 2.65
N PHE A 54 9.88 -25.70 3.85
CA PHE A 54 8.55 -25.55 4.40
C PHE A 54 8.58 -24.48 5.47
N VAL A 55 7.62 -23.56 5.43
CA VAL A 55 7.42 -22.50 6.40
C VAL A 55 6.21 -22.85 7.25
N GLY A 56 6.46 -23.17 8.52
CA GLY A 56 5.42 -23.50 9.49
C GLY A 56 4.90 -22.26 10.19
N ASP A 57 4.36 -22.49 11.38
CA ASP A 57 3.83 -21.44 12.25
C ASP A 57 4.92 -20.77 13.10
N ASN A 58 4.47 -19.76 13.84
CA ASN A 58 5.25 -19.04 14.83
C ASN A 58 5.58 -19.91 16.05
N THR A 59 6.70 -19.58 16.69
CA THR A 59 7.04 -20.09 18.03
C THR A 59 6.08 -19.54 19.08
N GLN A 60 6.00 -20.19 20.25
CA GLN A 60 5.10 -19.77 21.34
C GLN A 60 5.37 -18.33 21.83
N ASP A 61 6.61 -17.88 21.74
CA ASP A 61 7.02 -16.52 22.10
C ASP A 61 6.74 -15.48 20.98
N ASN A 62 6.23 -15.90 19.82
CA ASN A 62 6.05 -15.09 18.61
C ASN A 62 7.35 -14.45 18.06
N GLN A 63 8.53 -14.93 18.45
CA GLN A 63 9.83 -14.36 18.06
C GLN A 63 10.57 -15.18 16.98
N GLY A 64 9.90 -16.16 16.38
CA GLY A 64 10.50 -17.01 15.36
C GLY A 64 9.46 -17.82 14.61
N THR A 65 9.92 -18.57 13.61
CA THR A 65 9.08 -19.42 12.78
C THR A 65 9.74 -20.77 12.59
N HIS A 66 8.96 -21.84 12.73
CA HIS A 66 9.43 -23.19 12.44
C HIS A 66 9.62 -23.33 10.93
N MET A 67 10.83 -23.68 10.48
CA MET A 67 11.13 -23.91 9.07
C MET A 67 11.88 -25.23 8.89
N LEU A 68 11.62 -25.93 7.80
CA LEU A 68 12.19 -27.24 7.49
C LEU A 68 12.69 -27.25 6.05
N ILE A 69 13.97 -27.53 5.82
CA ILE A 69 14.48 -27.72 4.45
C ILE A 69 13.97 -29.06 3.93
N GLU A 70 13.58 -29.13 2.66
CA GLU A 70 13.16 -30.38 2.02
C GLU A 70 14.27 -31.44 2.18
N LYS A 71 13.91 -32.62 2.71
CA LYS A 71 14.82 -33.74 3.06
C LYS A 71 15.74 -33.51 4.27
N SER A 72 15.55 -32.44 5.05
CA SER A 72 16.21 -32.29 6.36
C SER A 72 15.58 -33.22 7.41
N SER A 73 16.38 -33.70 8.35
CA SER A 73 15.94 -34.59 9.44
C SER A 73 15.22 -33.87 10.57
N ALA A 74 15.40 -32.55 10.71
CA ALA A 74 14.82 -31.76 11.79
C ALA A 74 14.38 -30.36 11.32
N PRO A 75 13.31 -29.81 11.91
CA PRO A 75 12.93 -28.41 11.75
C PRO A 75 13.77 -27.49 12.65
N PHE A 76 13.87 -26.23 12.27
CA PHE A 76 14.63 -25.19 12.97
C PHE A 76 13.75 -23.96 13.21
N VAL A 77 14.02 -23.24 14.29
CA VAL A 77 13.46 -21.92 14.52
C VAL A 77 14.28 -20.89 13.76
N VAL A 78 13.65 -20.12 12.88
CA VAL A 78 14.29 -19.09 12.06
C VAL A 78 13.74 -17.72 12.42
N HIS A 79 14.62 -16.72 12.48
CA HIS A 79 14.27 -15.32 12.76
C HIS A 79 15.08 -14.33 11.90
N ILE A 80 14.70 -13.06 11.97
CA ILE A 80 15.49 -11.94 11.45
C ILE A 80 16.15 -11.25 12.65
N LEU A 81 17.46 -11.04 12.60
CA LEU A 81 18.19 -10.36 13.67
C LEU A 81 17.67 -8.93 13.85
N GLY A 82 17.40 -8.54 15.10
CA GLY A 82 16.84 -7.22 15.43
C GLY A 82 15.34 -7.07 15.16
N HIS A 83 14.67 -8.11 14.65
CA HIS A 83 13.23 -8.12 14.45
C HIS A 83 12.54 -8.93 15.54
N ARG A 84 11.53 -8.34 16.19
CA ARG A 84 10.62 -9.05 17.08
C ARG A 84 9.38 -9.47 16.29
N GLY A 85 9.25 -10.76 16.02
CA GLY A 85 8.16 -11.28 15.20
C GLY A 85 8.50 -12.58 14.48
N PHE A 86 7.57 -13.02 13.65
CA PHE A 86 7.63 -14.23 12.86
C PHE A 86 7.66 -13.94 11.35
N LEU A 87 7.92 -14.97 10.55
CA LEU A 87 8.22 -14.88 9.13
C LEU A 87 7.13 -15.46 8.23
N ASN A 88 6.20 -16.26 8.74
CA ASN A 88 5.16 -16.92 7.94
C ASN A 88 4.32 -15.94 7.10
N THR A 89 4.05 -14.73 7.60
CA THR A 89 3.33 -13.67 6.86
C THR A 89 4.04 -13.20 5.59
N ARG A 90 5.36 -13.41 5.47
CA ARG A 90 6.14 -13.06 4.27
C ARG A 90 6.08 -14.14 3.18
N PHE A 91 5.44 -15.27 3.46
CA PHE A 91 5.28 -16.39 2.55
C PHE A 91 3.80 -16.66 2.29
N SER A 92 3.03 -15.61 2.02
CA SER A 92 1.62 -15.76 1.66
C SER A 92 1.47 -16.49 0.33
N VAL A 93 0.44 -17.32 0.24
CA VAL A 93 0.03 -18.02 -0.99
C VAL A 93 -1.06 -17.27 -1.74
N PHE A 94 -1.62 -16.22 -1.14
CA PHE A 94 -2.67 -15.40 -1.72
C PHE A 94 -2.05 -14.39 -2.68
N LEU A 95 -2.48 -14.42 -3.94
CA LEU A 95 -1.94 -13.57 -5.01
C LEU A 95 -2.08 -12.08 -4.69
N GLU A 96 -3.15 -11.73 -3.97
CA GLU A 96 -3.47 -10.38 -3.54
C GLU A 96 -2.35 -9.74 -2.71
N ASP A 97 -1.67 -10.54 -1.88
CA ASP A 97 -0.60 -10.07 -1.00
C ASP A 97 0.71 -9.77 -1.75
N TRP A 98 0.82 -10.23 -2.99
CA TRP A 98 1.98 -10.00 -3.87
C TRP A 98 1.75 -8.86 -4.87
N ARG A 99 0.53 -8.33 -4.97
CA ARG A 99 0.25 -7.19 -5.86
C ARG A 99 0.98 -5.96 -5.35
N ASP A 100 1.55 -5.18 -6.28
CA ASP A 100 2.09 -3.86 -5.94
C ASP A 100 0.97 -2.98 -5.35
N PRO A 101 1.09 -2.51 -4.10
CA PRO A 101 0.05 -1.70 -3.47
C PRO A 101 0.06 -0.23 -3.93
N SER A 102 0.96 0.14 -4.86
CA SER A 102 1.12 1.51 -5.33
C SER A 102 -0.12 2.02 -6.06
N VAL A 103 -0.69 3.11 -5.56
CA VAL A 103 -1.79 3.86 -6.19
C VAL A 103 -1.22 5.02 -7.02
N PHE A 104 -0.42 5.87 -6.38
CA PHE A 104 0.31 6.94 -7.06
C PHE A 104 1.80 6.75 -6.83
N SER A 105 2.56 6.77 -7.93
CA SER A 105 4.01 6.67 -7.98
C SER A 105 4.63 7.75 -8.87
N THR A 106 3.90 8.85 -9.09
CA THR A 106 4.30 9.93 -9.98
C THR A 106 5.13 10.94 -9.20
N SER A 107 6.45 10.94 -9.43
CA SER A 107 7.33 11.94 -8.83
C SER A 107 6.99 13.36 -9.28
N TYR A 108 7.28 14.35 -8.44
CA TYR A 108 7.01 15.77 -8.71
C TYR A 108 7.51 16.25 -10.08
N SER A 109 8.65 15.76 -10.57
CA SER A 109 9.20 16.13 -11.87
C SER A 109 8.28 15.76 -13.03
N HIS A 110 7.58 14.62 -12.92
CA HIS A 110 6.73 14.05 -13.96
C HIS A 110 5.26 14.46 -13.84
N ILE A 111 4.84 15.11 -12.75
CA ILE A 111 3.45 15.59 -12.63
C ILE A 111 3.22 16.75 -13.60
N LYS A 112 2.21 16.60 -14.45
CA LYS A 112 1.71 17.65 -15.34
C LYS A 112 0.51 18.39 -14.73
N LYS A 113 -0.46 17.64 -14.21
CA LYS A 113 -1.71 18.19 -13.67
C LYS A 113 -2.24 17.33 -12.53
N VAL A 114 -2.77 17.97 -11.50
CA VAL A 114 -3.56 17.30 -10.45
C VAL A 114 -4.92 17.98 -10.36
N GLU A 115 -5.98 17.19 -10.37
CA GLU A 115 -7.35 17.65 -10.25
C GLU A 115 -7.99 17.03 -9.02
N VAL A 116 -8.56 17.87 -8.16
CA VAL A 116 -9.21 17.47 -6.92
C VAL A 116 -10.65 17.95 -6.95
N THR A 117 -11.58 17.02 -6.80
CA THR A 117 -13.02 17.30 -6.75
C THR A 117 -13.56 16.86 -5.40
N VAL A 118 -14.25 17.74 -4.71
CA VAL A 118 -14.91 17.48 -3.44
C VAL A 118 -16.42 17.54 -3.67
N PRO A 119 -17.11 16.42 -3.98
CA PRO A 119 -18.51 16.45 -4.43
C PRO A 119 -19.48 17.09 -3.43
N ASN A 120 -19.23 16.95 -2.13
CA ASN A 120 -20.07 17.53 -1.07
C ASN A 120 -19.82 19.03 -0.86
N LYS A 121 -18.70 19.56 -1.36
CA LYS A 121 -18.27 20.96 -1.23
C LYS A 121 -17.58 21.42 -2.52
N PRO A 122 -18.33 21.62 -3.63
CA PRO A 122 -17.75 21.93 -4.93
C PRO A 122 -16.81 23.15 -4.94
N GLU A 123 -17.05 24.13 -4.07
CA GLU A 123 -16.20 25.30 -3.83
C GLU A 123 -14.80 24.96 -3.32
N GLN A 124 -14.62 23.77 -2.75
CA GLN A 124 -13.33 23.27 -2.28
C GLN A 124 -12.56 22.49 -3.36
N SER A 125 -13.10 22.41 -4.58
CA SER A 125 -12.51 21.68 -5.71
C SER A 125 -11.61 22.57 -6.57
N TYR A 126 -10.53 22.01 -7.08
CA TYR A 126 -9.50 22.76 -7.81
C TYR A 126 -8.67 21.90 -8.76
N ILE A 127 -7.90 22.58 -9.61
CA ILE A 127 -6.88 22.00 -10.49
C ILE A 127 -5.55 22.72 -10.19
N VAL A 128 -4.48 21.95 -10.10
CA VAL A 128 -3.10 22.43 -10.06
C VAL A 128 -2.41 21.97 -11.33
N GLU A 129 -2.02 22.91 -12.19
CA GLU A 129 -1.23 22.63 -13.39
C GLU A 129 0.20 23.11 -13.19
N LYS A 130 1.17 22.25 -13.50
CA LYS A 130 2.57 22.61 -13.42
C LYS A 130 3.01 23.27 -14.73
N VAL A 131 3.40 24.53 -14.66
CA VAL A 131 3.88 25.32 -15.82
C VAL A 131 5.40 25.50 -15.83
N GLY A 132 6.05 25.32 -14.68
CA GLY A 132 7.51 25.40 -14.55
C GLY A 132 8.06 24.53 -13.43
N LYS A 133 9.33 24.75 -13.05
CA LYS A 133 9.98 23.95 -11.98
C LYS A 133 9.42 24.20 -10.58
N LYS A 134 8.84 25.37 -10.33
CA LYS A 134 8.19 25.78 -9.07
C LYS A 134 7.02 26.74 -9.32
N GLU A 135 6.53 26.75 -10.56
CA GLU A 135 5.46 27.63 -11.01
C GLU A 135 4.25 26.77 -11.32
N PHE A 136 3.11 27.19 -10.78
CA PHE A 136 1.87 26.42 -10.79
C PHE A 136 0.73 27.36 -11.14
N ASN A 137 -0.14 26.92 -12.04
CA ASN A 137 -1.46 27.51 -12.17
C ASN A 137 -2.39 26.80 -11.21
N PHE A 138 -3.00 27.56 -10.33
CA PHE A 138 -3.98 27.05 -9.38
C PHE A 138 -5.35 27.57 -9.80
N ILE A 139 -6.25 26.66 -10.16
CA ILE A 139 -7.51 26.98 -10.83
C ILE A 139 -8.65 26.44 -9.96
N PRO A 140 -9.45 27.28 -9.27
CA PRO A 140 -10.65 26.81 -8.61
C PRO A 140 -11.64 26.29 -9.64
N LYS A 141 -12.36 25.21 -9.33
CA LYS A 141 -13.43 24.71 -10.21
C LYS A 141 -14.72 25.52 -10.09
N VAL A 142 -14.92 26.18 -8.95
CA VAL A 142 -16.09 26.99 -8.65
C VAL A 142 -15.63 28.28 -8.00
N GLY A 143 -16.13 29.41 -8.48
CA GLY A 143 -15.81 30.73 -7.95
C GLY A 143 -14.41 31.22 -8.31
N ILE A 144 -13.91 32.17 -7.52
CA ILE A 144 -12.59 32.80 -7.68
C ILE A 144 -11.88 32.71 -6.34
N VAL A 145 -10.56 32.42 -6.37
CA VAL A 145 -9.71 32.52 -5.19
C VAL A 145 -9.22 33.95 -5.06
N ASP A 146 -9.59 34.62 -3.98
CA ASP A 146 -9.25 36.03 -3.68
C ASP A 146 -8.07 36.17 -2.69
N TYR A 147 -7.42 35.06 -2.36
CA TYR A 147 -6.30 35.01 -1.42
C TYR A 147 -5.01 34.50 -2.05
N GLU A 148 -3.88 34.88 -1.45
CA GLU A 148 -2.59 34.35 -1.86
C GLU A 148 -2.45 32.86 -1.50
N ILE A 149 -1.91 32.11 -2.45
CA ILE A 149 -1.65 30.68 -2.32
C ILE A 149 -0.23 30.46 -1.80
N ASP A 150 -0.11 29.57 -0.82
CA ASP A 150 1.16 29.11 -0.27
C ASP A 150 1.79 28.06 -1.21
N THR A 151 2.75 28.50 -2.01
CA THR A 151 3.46 27.66 -2.98
C THR A 151 4.27 26.54 -2.33
N VAL A 152 4.67 26.68 -1.06
CA VAL A 152 5.37 25.62 -0.30
C VAL A 152 4.40 24.50 0.03
N LYS A 153 3.17 24.83 0.45
CA LYS A 153 2.11 23.83 0.66
C LYS A 153 1.76 23.11 -0.65
N VAL A 154 1.65 23.84 -1.77
CA VAL A 154 1.40 23.25 -3.10
C VAL A 154 2.52 22.29 -3.49
N LEU A 155 3.79 22.69 -3.32
CA LEU A 155 4.93 21.83 -3.63
C LEU A 155 4.93 20.54 -2.78
N ARG A 156 4.62 20.64 -1.49
CA ARG A 156 4.51 19.47 -0.59
C ARG A 156 3.36 18.55 -0.99
N PHE A 157 2.22 19.13 -1.36
CA PHE A 157 1.07 18.40 -1.87
C PHE A 157 1.42 17.62 -3.15
N LEU A 158 2.00 18.28 -4.16
CA LEU A 158 2.39 17.63 -5.40
C LEU A 158 3.47 16.54 -5.17
N SER A 159 4.42 16.80 -4.29
CA SER A 159 5.46 15.81 -3.94
C SER A 159 4.89 14.58 -3.22
N SER A 160 3.70 14.69 -2.62
CA SER A 160 3.09 13.60 -1.87
C SER A 160 2.59 12.45 -2.75
N PHE A 161 2.46 12.66 -4.06
CA PHE A 161 2.04 11.63 -5.04
C PHE A 161 3.17 10.70 -5.49
N ALA A 162 4.39 10.90 -5.00
CA ALA A 162 5.54 10.08 -5.38
C ALA A 162 5.51 8.65 -4.82
N ASP A 163 4.89 8.46 -3.64
CA ASP A 163 4.70 7.15 -3.01
C ASP A 163 3.44 7.15 -2.14
N LEU A 164 2.33 6.69 -2.74
CA LEU A 164 1.06 6.46 -2.08
C LEU A 164 0.59 5.05 -2.37
N LYS A 165 0.39 4.29 -1.30
CA LYS A 165 0.02 2.87 -1.35
C LYS A 165 -1.27 2.64 -0.59
N PHE A 166 -2.12 1.77 -1.13
CA PHE A 166 -3.30 1.30 -0.39
C PHE A 166 -2.88 0.30 0.70
N GLU A 167 -3.76 0.07 1.68
CA GLU A 167 -3.50 -0.86 2.79
C GLU A 167 -3.77 -2.30 2.35
N THR A 168 -4.98 -2.55 1.82
CA THR A 168 -5.44 -3.91 1.49
C THR A 168 -6.23 -3.91 0.19
N LEU A 169 -5.98 -4.91 -0.66
CA LEU A 169 -6.80 -5.16 -1.85
C LEU A 169 -8.12 -5.83 -1.42
N ILE A 170 -9.25 -5.30 -1.88
CA ILE A 170 -10.56 -5.93 -1.64
C ILE A 170 -10.86 -6.85 -2.82
N SER A 171 -10.35 -8.09 -2.75
CA SER A 171 -10.53 -9.06 -3.84
C SER A 171 -11.92 -9.70 -3.87
N LYS A 172 -12.60 -9.76 -2.72
CA LYS A 172 -13.93 -10.35 -2.57
C LYS A 172 -14.81 -9.40 -1.77
N MET A 173 -15.84 -8.90 -2.42
CA MET A 173 -16.91 -8.14 -1.79
C MET A 173 -18.23 -8.56 -2.40
N ASP A 174 -19.28 -8.58 -1.60
CA ASP A 174 -20.64 -8.78 -2.07
C ASP A 174 -21.00 -7.72 -3.15
N PRO A 175 -21.54 -8.10 -4.32
CA PRO A 175 -21.86 -7.17 -5.38
C PRO A 175 -22.81 -6.04 -4.96
N LEU A 176 -23.82 -6.34 -4.14
CA LEU A 176 -24.78 -5.32 -3.67
C LEU A 176 -24.08 -4.30 -2.79
N ARG A 177 -23.14 -4.73 -1.95
CA ARG A 177 -22.32 -3.81 -1.14
C ARG A 177 -21.41 -2.95 -2.04
N ARG A 178 -20.77 -3.53 -3.05
CA ARG A 178 -19.95 -2.77 -4.02
C ARG A 178 -20.78 -1.70 -4.73
N ASP A 179 -21.97 -2.07 -5.21
CA ASP A 179 -22.89 -1.14 -5.88
C ASP A 179 -23.39 -0.06 -4.93
N SER A 180 -23.63 -0.40 -3.66
CA SER A 180 -23.98 0.57 -2.62
C SER A 180 -22.86 1.58 -2.37
N ILE A 181 -21.59 1.15 -2.38
CA ILE A 181 -20.45 2.06 -2.23
C ILE A 181 -20.38 2.99 -3.45
N PHE A 182 -20.50 2.45 -4.67
CA PHE A 182 -20.37 3.23 -5.90
C PHE A 182 -21.55 4.17 -6.19
N SER A 183 -22.73 3.89 -5.65
CA SER A 183 -23.88 4.80 -5.69
C SER A 183 -23.80 5.92 -4.65
N SER A 184 -22.98 5.76 -3.61
CA SER A 184 -22.72 6.81 -2.62
C SER A 184 -21.87 7.95 -3.21
N LYS A 185 -21.96 9.14 -2.60
CA LYS A 185 -21.14 10.29 -3.02
C LYS A 185 -19.69 10.10 -2.53
N PRO A 186 -18.69 10.20 -3.41
CA PRO A 186 -17.30 10.18 -2.98
C PRO A 186 -16.98 11.35 -2.01
N ILE A 187 -16.12 11.08 -1.04
CA ILE A 187 -15.48 12.07 -0.16
C ILE A 187 -14.70 13.07 -1.02
N VAL A 188 -13.83 12.55 -1.88
CA VAL A 188 -12.98 13.31 -2.79
C VAL A 188 -12.60 12.43 -3.97
N ILE A 189 -12.53 13.03 -5.15
CA ILE A 189 -12.04 12.42 -6.38
C ILE A 189 -10.72 13.12 -6.72
N ILE A 190 -9.67 12.35 -6.94
CA ILE A 190 -8.34 12.88 -7.26
C ILE A 190 -7.88 12.25 -8.58
N SER A 191 -7.51 13.08 -9.53
CA SER A 191 -6.90 12.65 -10.80
C SER A 191 -5.52 13.27 -10.93
N VAL A 192 -4.50 12.43 -11.18
CA VAL A 192 -3.12 12.85 -11.40
C VAL A 192 -2.73 12.47 -12.81
N THR A 193 -2.37 13.46 -13.62
CA THR A 193 -1.87 13.30 -14.98
C THR A 193 -0.37 13.58 -15.03
N ASP A 194 0.39 12.66 -15.62
CA ASP A 194 1.83 12.82 -15.82
C ASP A 194 2.19 13.53 -17.14
N ASP A 195 3.48 13.74 -17.36
CA ASP A 195 4.06 14.35 -18.56
C ASP A 195 3.91 13.48 -19.83
N GLN A 196 3.60 12.20 -19.67
CA GLN A 196 3.23 11.26 -20.74
C GLN A 196 1.71 11.23 -21.00
N ASN A 197 0.93 12.06 -20.30
CA ASN A 197 -0.53 12.11 -20.32
C ASN A 197 -1.22 10.83 -19.79
N LYS A 198 -0.50 9.96 -19.08
CA LYS A 198 -1.15 8.89 -18.32
C LYS A 198 -1.82 9.52 -17.11
N THR A 199 -3.07 9.14 -16.87
CA THR A 199 -3.85 9.62 -15.73
C THR A 199 -4.19 8.46 -14.81
N VAL A 200 -4.07 8.69 -13.51
CA VAL A 200 -4.61 7.82 -12.47
C VAL A 200 -5.68 8.59 -11.72
N THR A 201 -6.87 8.02 -11.62
CA THR A 201 -8.04 8.60 -10.97
C THR A 201 -8.52 7.71 -9.84
N VAL A 202 -8.67 8.30 -8.66
CA VAL A 202 -9.22 7.62 -7.49
C VAL A 202 -10.51 8.29 -7.03
N ARG A 203 -11.49 7.47 -6.64
CA ARG A 203 -12.71 7.90 -5.96
C ARG A 203 -12.70 7.35 -4.55
N ASN A 204 -12.71 8.21 -3.56
CA ASN A 204 -12.63 7.83 -2.16
C ASN A 204 -14.02 7.88 -1.53
N PHE A 205 -14.42 6.85 -0.81
CA PHE A 205 -15.74 6.70 -0.20
C PHE A 205 -15.59 6.38 1.28
N TYR A 206 -16.57 6.82 2.07
CA TYR A 206 -16.57 6.46 3.48
C TYR A 206 -16.71 4.95 3.65
N ARG A 207 -16.12 4.46 4.73
CA ARG A 207 -16.29 3.08 5.20
C ARG A 207 -17.10 3.12 6.48
N GLU A 208 -17.96 2.12 6.65
CA GLU A 208 -18.70 1.96 7.90
C GLU A 208 -17.72 1.72 9.06
N PRO A 209 -17.97 2.32 10.24
CA PRO A 209 -17.06 2.18 11.37
C PRO A 209 -17.04 0.75 11.89
N SER A 210 -15.96 0.39 12.58
CA SER A 210 -15.98 -0.72 13.53
C SER A 210 -17.01 -0.45 14.64
N GLU A 211 -17.26 -1.39 15.54
CA GLU A 211 -18.13 -1.21 16.72
C GLU A 211 -17.58 -0.17 17.74
N GLU A 212 -16.68 0.71 17.30
CA GLU A 212 -16.06 1.77 18.06
C GLU A 212 -17.03 2.95 18.26
N VAL A 213 -16.92 3.54 19.46
CA VAL A 213 -17.68 4.72 19.87
C VAL A 213 -16.74 5.90 20.03
N ASP A 214 -17.27 7.10 19.88
CA ASP A 214 -16.52 8.33 20.13
C ASP A 214 -16.22 8.53 21.64
N PHE A 215 -15.52 9.62 21.96
CA PHE A 215 -15.16 9.96 23.35
C PHE A 215 -16.38 10.27 24.25
N THR A 216 -17.58 10.42 23.68
CA THR A 216 -18.85 10.62 24.38
C THR A 216 -19.67 9.33 24.52
N GLY A 217 -19.20 8.23 23.91
CA GLY A 217 -19.90 6.95 23.87
C GLY A 217 -20.95 6.83 22.75
N ALA A 218 -21.00 7.78 21.81
CA ALA A 218 -21.87 7.71 20.64
C ALA A 218 -21.23 6.86 19.52
N PRO A 219 -22.02 6.08 18.76
CA PRO A 219 -21.49 5.33 17.64
C PRO A 219 -20.92 6.28 16.58
N LEU A 220 -19.76 5.93 16.04
CA LEU A 220 -19.19 6.67 14.92
C LEU A 220 -20.10 6.52 13.69
N GLU A 221 -20.13 7.56 12.84
CA GLU A 221 -20.84 7.52 11.57
C GLU A 221 -20.02 6.80 10.49
N TYR A 222 -18.68 6.96 10.53
CA TYR A 222 -17.72 6.38 9.61
C TYR A 222 -16.44 5.95 10.32
N ASP A 223 -15.70 5.03 9.71
CA ASP A 223 -14.37 4.61 10.18
C ASP A 223 -13.41 5.83 10.18
N PRO A 224 -12.77 6.16 11.32
CA PRO A 224 -11.92 7.34 11.44
C PRO A 224 -10.53 7.15 10.85
N ASP A 225 -10.10 5.91 10.63
CA ASP A 225 -8.74 5.57 10.21
C ASP A 225 -8.69 5.14 8.74
N ARG A 226 -9.76 4.52 8.24
CA ARG A 226 -9.81 3.87 6.93
C ARG A 226 -11.00 4.30 6.09
N PHE A 227 -10.83 4.21 4.78
CA PHE A 227 -11.85 4.50 3.80
C PHE A 227 -11.72 3.59 2.59
N TYR A 228 -12.79 3.47 1.79
CA TYR A 228 -12.76 2.73 0.54
C TYR A 228 -12.21 3.61 -0.58
N MET A 229 -11.34 3.07 -1.41
CA MET A 229 -10.81 3.78 -2.58
C MET A 229 -11.04 2.93 -3.83
N TYR A 230 -11.60 3.56 -4.85
CA TYR A 230 -11.75 2.96 -6.16
C TYR A 230 -10.76 3.58 -7.14
N ILE A 231 -9.85 2.76 -7.67
CA ILE A 231 -8.86 3.14 -8.69
C ILE A 231 -9.50 2.84 -10.05
N VAL A 232 -9.85 3.89 -10.77
CA VAL A 232 -10.72 3.81 -11.95
C VAL A 232 -10.06 3.03 -13.09
N GLU A 233 -8.80 3.34 -13.40
CA GLU A 233 -8.09 2.78 -14.55
C GLU A 233 -7.75 1.29 -14.39
N GLU A 234 -7.70 0.80 -13.15
CA GLU A 234 -7.47 -0.62 -12.85
C GLU A 234 -8.76 -1.40 -12.53
N ASP A 235 -9.91 -0.71 -12.44
CA ASP A 235 -11.17 -1.24 -11.91
C ASP A 235 -11.01 -1.93 -10.53
N LEU A 236 -10.23 -1.30 -9.63
CA LEU A 236 -9.91 -1.88 -8.32
C LEU A 236 -10.55 -1.14 -7.17
N LEU A 237 -11.22 -1.89 -6.30
CA LEU A 237 -11.63 -1.42 -4.99
C LEU A 237 -10.60 -1.86 -3.95
N VAL A 238 -10.11 -0.91 -3.16
CA VAL A 238 -9.09 -1.14 -2.13
C VAL A 238 -9.49 -0.44 -0.83
N LEU A 239 -8.90 -0.89 0.26
CA LEU A 239 -8.96 -0.23 1.56
C LEU A 239 -7.73 0.65 1.72
N SER A 240 -7.92 1.89 2.15
CA SER A 240 -6.84 2.88 2.32
C SER A 240 -6.98 3.61 3.65
N GLN A 241 -5.86 4.17 4.13
CA GLN A 241 -5.80 4.87 5.42
C GLN A 241 -5.76 6.38 5.25
N TYR A 242 -6.51 7.09 6.08
CA TYR A 242 -6.44 8.55 6.14
C TYR A 242 -5.04 9.03 6.51
N PHE A 243 -4.30 8.31 7.37
CA PHE A 243 -2.92 8.64 7.71
C PHE A 243 -2.02 8.76 6.46
N VAL A 244 -2.22 7.89 5.46
CA VAL A 244 -1.43 7.87 4.23
C VAL A 244 -1.91 8.94 3.23
N PHE A 245 -3.23 9.09 3.07
CA PHE A 245 -3.81 9.90 1.98
C PHE A 245 -4.26 11.32 2.36
N ASN A 246 -4.40 11.66 3.65
CA ASN A 246 -4.83 13.00 4.06
C ASN A 246 -3.95 14.13 3.50
N LYS A 247 -2.68 13.85 3.22
CA LYS A 247 -1.74 14.79 2.59
C LYS A 247 -2.13 15.16 1.14
N VAL A 248 -2.94 14.34 0.45
CA VAL A 248 -3.44 14.59 -0.91
C VAL A 248 -4.96 14.80 -1.00
N MET A 249 -5.70 14.60 0.10
CA MET A 249 -7.15 14.87 0.17
C MET A 249 -7.43 16.30 0.66
N ARG A 250 -6.55 17.26 0.34
CA ARG A 250 -6.61 18.62 0.89
C ARG A 250 -7.63 19.48 0.12
N PRO A 251 -8.53 20.19 0.82
CA PRO A 251 -9.41 21.17 0.19
C PRO A 251 -8.62 22.41 -0.27
N ILE A 252 -9.19 23.23 -1.16
CA ILE A 252 -8.52 24.42 -1.70
C ILE A 252 -8.03 25.37 -0.59
N ASP A 253 -8.83 25.56 0.47
CA ASP A 253 -8.53 26.48 1.56
C ASP A 253 -7.28 26.09 2.37
N PHE A 254 -6.85 24.83 2.31
CA PHE A 254 -5.60 24.39 2.92
C PHE A 254 -4.39 25.19 2.40
N PHE A 255 -4.43 25.58 1.13
CA PHE A 255 -3.35 26.29 0.45
C PHE A 255 -3.38 27.80 0.67
N LYS A 256 -4.36 28.34 1.39
CA LYS A 256 -4.36 29.75 1.78
C LYS A 256 -3.10 30.06 2.59
N LYS A 257 -2.38 31.12 2.23
CA LYS A 257 -1.31 31.66 3.08
C LYS A 257 -1.93 32.09 4.41
N THR A 258 -1.45 31.50 5.48
CA THR A 258 -1.73 32.00 6.82
C THR A 258 -0.65 33.03 7.10
N LEU A 259 -1.02 34.25 7.48
CA LEU A 259 -0.04 35.21 7.97
C LEU A 259 0.55 34.62 9.24
N GLU A 260 1.78 34.11 9.18
CA GLU A 260 2.56 33.92 10.40
C GLU A 260 2.70 35.30 11.03
N GLN A 261 2.15 35.48 12.23
CA GLN A 261 2.59 36.57 13.08
C GLN A 261 4.07 36.29 13.34
N ASP A 262 4.94 36.99 12.62
CA ASP A 262 6.37 37.00 12.89
C ASP A 262 6.55 37.24 14.39
N GLY A 263 6.95 36.18 15.09
CA GLY A 263 7.29 36.22 16.49
C GLY A 263 8.42 37.21 16.68
N LYS A 264 8.09 38.34 17.31
CA LYS A 264 9.05 39.22 17.97
C LYS A 264 9.82 38.48 19.06
#